data_AF-A0A179SLH9-F1
#
_entry.id   AF-A0A179SLH9-F1
#
_cell.length_a   1.000
_cell.length_b   1.000
_cell.length_c   1.000
_cell.angle_alpha   90.00
_cell.angle_beta   90.00
_cell.angle_gamma   90.00
#
_symmetry.space_group_name_H-M   'P 1'
#
loop_
_entity.id
_entity.type
_entity.pdbx_description
1 polymer ?
#
loop_
_entity_poly.entity_id
_entity_poly.type
_entity_poly.pdbx_seq_one_letter_code
_entity_poly.pdbx_strand_id
1 'polypeptide(L)'
;MNTDQAFYMLKEAGLSDSRSIQTVRRWLNEGKVKYDGTGSRNTEAFSVFDNAASALVKERTDQDKDKDEIIRYLKLKIKEKDVYIEGVEELHKTATKVLSHQRDMLTNEIIQLKNEKRKLHNETMDLLKENIQLREELIKLKEEMLTGENSENDKLYNTVQYDLLQKFGLSKKASSNEVLSAYKELLKLTHPDHGGNTKLFHYIKTDYDNFRNSIK
;
A
#
# COMPACT_ATOMS: atom_id res chain seq x y z
N MET A 1 -57.76 -25.71 57.02
CA MET A 1 -57.79 -26.56 55.82
C MET A 1 -56.78 -27.67 56.01
N ASN A 2 -57.22 -28.93 55.92
CA ASN A 2 -56.36 -30.12 56.04
C ASN A 2 -55.75 -30.50 54.66
N THR A 3 -54.63 -31.23 54.65
CA THR A 3 -53.94 -31.67 53.42
C THR A 3 -54.85 -32.45 52.48
N ASP A 4 -55.71 -33.30 53.03
CA ASP A 4 -56.60 -34.13 52.22
C ASP A 4 -57.71 -33.28 51.58
N GLN A 5 -58.32 -32.37 52.36
CA GLN A 5 -59.30 -31.41 51.83
C GLN A 5 -58.69 -30.52 50.74
N ALA A 6 -57.47 -30.03 50.93
CA ALA A 6 -56.77 -29.21 49.95
C ALA A 6 -56.50 -29.99 48.65
N PHE A 7 -56.15 -31.28 48.77
CA PHE A 7 -55.90 -32.15 47.62
C PHE A 7 -57.18 -32.41 46.82
N TYR A 8 -58.30 -32.71 47.49
CA TYR A 8 -59.59 -32.92 46.84
C TYR A 8 -60.09 -31.65 46.13
N MET A 9 -59.95 -30.47 46.74
CA MET A 9 -60.33 -29.20 46.09
C MET A 9 -59.52 -28.92 44.82
N LEU A 10 -58.22 -29.25 44.81
CA LEU A 10 -57.38 -29.08 43.62
C LEU A 10 -57.75 -30.08 42.52
N LYS A 11 -58.16 -31.30 42.90
CA LYS A 11 -58.64 -32.32 41.97
C LYS A 11 -60.00 -31.95 41.36
N GLU A 12 -60.92 -31.41 42.15
CA GLU A 12 -62.20 -30.88 41.67
C GLU A 12 -62.01 -29.66 40.74
N ALA A 13 -60.95 -28.87 40.97
CA ALA A 13 -60.55 -27.78 40.08
C ALA A 13 -59.86 -28.26 38.78
N GLY A 14 -59.80 -29.58 38.53
CA GLY A 14 -59.27 -30.16 37.29
C GLY A 14 -57.74 -30.27 37.22
N LEU A 15 -57.03 -30.13 38.34
CA LEU A 15 -55.57 -30.31 38.38
C LEU A 15 -55.21 -31.80 38.45
N SER A 16 -54.16 -32.17 37.70
CA SER A 16 -53.62 -33.54 37.75
C SER A 16 -53.05 -33.87 39.12
N ASP A 17 -53.14 -35.13 39.54
CA ASP A 17 -52.73 -35.59 40.88
C ASP A 17 -51.28 -35.16 41.22
N SER A 18 -50.37 -35.21 40.26
CA SER A 18 -48.98 -34.74 40.43
C SER A 18 -48.88 -33.25 40.77
N ARG A 19 -49.65 -32.41 40.07
CA ARG A 19 -49.65 -30.95 40.27
C ARG A 19 -50.39 -30.57 41.55
N SER A 20 -51.44 -31.31 41.89
CA SER A 20 -52.14 -31.18 43.16
C SER A 20 -51.22 -31.53 44.34
N ILE A 21 -50.46 -32.63 44.28
CA ILE A 21 -49.49 -33.02 45.32
C ILE A 21 -48.41 -31.95 45.50
N GLN A 22 -47.83 -31.43 44.40
CA GLN A 22 -46.81 -30.37 44.50
C GLN A 22 -47.36 -29.09 45.12
N THR A 23 -48.59 -28.71 44.75
CA THR A 23 -49.24 -27.52 45.27
C THR A 23 -49.56 -27.66 46.76
N VAL A 24 -50.08 -28.81 47.20
CA VAL A 24 -50.33 -29.08 48.62
C VAL A 24 -49.04 -29.10 49.43
N ARG A 25 -47.96 -29.72 48.92
CA ARG A 25 -46.64 -29.70 49.57
C ARG A 25 -46.11 -28.27 49.75
N ARG A 26 -46.28 -27.43 48.73
CA ARG A 26 -45.90 -26.02 48.80
C ARG A 26 -46.74 -25.26 49.83
N TRP A 27 -48.06 -25.46 49.84
CA TRP A 27 -48.95 -24.82 50.82
C TRP A 27 -48.73 -25.30 52.26
N LEU A 28 -48.27 -26.54 52.44
CA LEU A 28 -47.85 -27.06 53.73
C LEU A 28 -46.58 -26.34 54.22
N ASN A 29 -45.59 -26.14 53.35
CA ASN A 29 -44.36 -25.40 53.67
C ASN A 29 -44.63 -23.90 53.92
N GLU A 30 -45.61 -23.32 53.22
CA GLU A 30 -46.06 -21.93 53.41
C GLU A 30 -47.02 -21.77 54.62
N GLY A 31 -47.34 -22.86 55.34
CA GLY A 31 -48.21 -22.84 56.53
C GLY A 31 -49.69 -22.60 56.25
N LYS A 32 -50.10 -22.59 54.96
CA LYS A 32 -51.49 -22.33 54.51
C LYS A 32 -52.42 -23.52 54.73
N VAL A 33 -51.85 -24.73 54.82
CA VAL A 33 -52.57 -25.98 55.08
C VAL A 33 -51.89 -26.67 56.26
N LYS A 34 -52.68 -27.24 57.17
CA LYS A 34 -52.15 -27.98 58.33
C LYS A 34 -52.13 -29.46 58.02
N TYR A 35 -51.04 -30.14 58.38
CA TYR A 35 -50.93 -31.60 58.31
C TYR A 35 -51.61 -32.22 59.52
N ASP A 36 -52.62 -33.05 59.28
CA ASP A 36 -53.41 -33.71 60.34
C ASP A 36 -53.04 -35.19 60.50
N GLY A 37 -51.84 -35.59 60.04
CA GLY A 37 -51.36 -36.95 60.22
C GLY A 37 -50.86 -37.16 61.65
N THR A 38 -51.64 -37.90 62.44
CA THR A 38 -51.24 -38.47 63.72
C THR A 38 -50.18 -39.56 63.49
N GLY A 39 -48.93 -39.14 63.26
CA GLY A 39 -47.78 -40.03 63.06
C GLY A 39 -46.53 -39.39 63.65
N SER A 40 -45.98 -40.02 64.69
CA SER A 40 -44.76 -39.63 65.40
C SER A 40 -43.65 -39.17 64.45
N ARG A 41 -43.22 -37.91 64.58
CA ARG A 41 -42.00 -37.41 63.92
C ARG A 41 -40.79 -38.09 64.57
N ASN A 42 -40.18 -39.05 63.87
CA ASN A 42 -38.83 -39.51 64.20
C ASN A 42 -37.83 -38.42 63.80
N THR A 43 -37.22 -37.80 64.81
CA THR A 43 -36.35 -36.61 64.77
C THR A 43 -34.95 -36.87 64.21
N GLU A 44 -34.74 -37.93 63.43
CA GLU A 44 -33.41 -38.32 62.92
C GLU A 44 -33.25 -38.04 61.41
N ALA A 45 -34.34 -38.01 60.64
CA ALA A 45 -34.29 -37.77 59.20
C ALA A 45 -34.08 -36.29 58.81
N PHE A 46 -34.31 -35.34 59.73
CA PHE A 46 -34.10 -33.91 59.45
C PHE A 46 -32.61 -33.49 59.49
N SER A 47 -31.76 -34.22 60.21
CA SER A 47 -30.33 -33.89 60.34
C SER A 47 -29.49 -34.24 59.10
N VAL A 48 -29.89 -35.27 58.34
CA VAL A 48 -29.17 -35.75 57.16
C VAL A 48 -29.43 -34.84 55.95
N PHE A 49 -30.65 -34.31 55.82
CA PHE A 49 -31.00 -33.36 54.76
C PHE A 49 -30.32 -32.00 54.94
N ASP A 50 -30.14 -31.51 56.17
CA ASP A 50 -29.43 -30.25 56.44
C ASP A 50 -27.93 -30.35 56.14
N ASN A 51 -27.30 -31.49 56.40
CA ASN A 51 -25.89 -31.72 56.06
C ASN A 51 -25.67 -31.89 54.55
N ALA A 52 -26.55 -32.60 53.85
CA ALA A 52 -26.47 -32.74 52.39
C ALA A 52 -26.77 -31.43 51.65
N ALA A 53 -27.76 -30.66 52.12
CA ALA A 53 -28.06 -29.33 51.59
C ALA A 53 -26.92 -28.34 51.86
N SER A 54 -26.32 -28.35 53.05
CA SER A 54 -25.16 -27.51 53.39
C SER A 54 -23.92 -27.88 52.58
N ALA A 55 -23.71 -29.18 52.27
CA ALA A 55 -22.63 -29.62 51.39
C ALA A 55 -22.84 -29.17 49.93
N LEU A 56 -24.06 -29.29 49.40
CA LEU A 56 -24.42 -28.81 48.05
C LEU A 56 -24.34 -27.27 47.93
N VAL A 57 -24.67 -26.54 49.00
CA VAL A 57 -24.51 -25.08 49.05
C VAL A 57 -23.04 -24.70 49.06
N LYS A 58 -22.19 -25.38 49.85
CA LYS A 58 -20.73 -25.16 49.85
C LYS A 58 -20.11 -25.45 48.48
N GLU A 59 -20.45 -26.57 47.87
CA GLU A 59 -19.95 -26.97 46.55
C GLU A 59 -20.37 -25.99 45.44
N ARG A 60 -21.60 -25.46 45.49
CA ARG A 60 -22.03 -24.36 44.60
C ARG A 60 -21.30 -23.06 44.86
N THR A 61 -21.08 -22.69 46.13
CA THR A 61 -20.36 -21.45 46.46
C THR A 61 -18.89 -21.50 46.08
N ASP A 62 -18.25 -22.67 46.12
CA ASP A 62 -16.86 -22.82 45.70
C ASP A 62 -16.73 -22.84 44.17
N GLN A 63 -17.68 -23.47 43.44
CA GLN A 63 -17.77 -23.33 41.98
C GLN A 63 -18.04 -21.90 41.51
N ASP A 64 -18.83 -21.12 42.25
CA ASP A 64 -19.12 -19.73 41.88
C ASP A 64 -17.94 -18.80 42.18
N LYS A 65 -17.12 -19.07 43.21
CA LYS A 65 -15.84 -18.37 43.43
C LYS A 65 -14.85 -18.60 42.29
N ASP A 66 -14.72 -19.84 41.80
CA ASP A 66 -13.86 -20.15 40.65
C ASP A 66 -14.30 -19.40 39.39
N LYS A 67 -15.62 -19.29 39.15
CA LYS A 67 -16.16 -18.49 38.04
C LYS A 67 -15.88 -17.01 38.24
N ASP A 68 -16.01 -16.48 39.45
CA ASP A 68 -15.73 -15.08 39.76
C ASP A 68 -14.25 -14.72 39.57
N GLU A 69 -13.33 -15.64 39.90
CA GLU A 69 -11.90 -15.48 39.63
C GLU A 69 -11.61 -15.47 38.12
N ILE A 70 -12.22 -16.38 37.35
CA ILE A 70 -12.13 -16.40 35.89
C ILE A 70 -12.67 -15.08 35.30
N ILE A 71 -13.82 -14.59 35.78
CA ILE A 71 -14.40 -13.32 35.35
C ILE A 71 -13.47 -12.15 35.67
N ARG A 72 -12.84 -12.13 36.86
CA ARG A 72 -11.87 -11.10 37.23
C ARG A 72 -10.64 -11.14 36.32
N TYR A 73 -10.10 -12.32 36.05
CA TYR A 73 -8.97 -12.50 35.13
C TYR A 73 -9.32 -12.01 33.72
N LEU A 74 -10.47 -12.40 33.19
CA LEU A 74 -10.92 -11.96 31.86
C LEU A 74 -11.13 -10.44 31.79
N LYS A 75 -11.69 -9.83 32.84
CA LYS A 75 -11.81 -8.37 32.93
C LYS A 75 -10.46 -7.67 32.92
N LEU A 76 -9.47 -8.22 33.62
CA LEU A 76 -8.12 -7.67 33.61
C LEU A 76 -7.51 -7.75 32.21
N LYS A 77 -7.64 -8.90 31.56
CA LYS A 77 -7.14 -9.15 30.20
C LYS A 77 -7.82 -8.26 29.16
N ILE A 78 -9.12 -7.99 29.30
CA ILE A 78 -9.83 -7.03 28.44
C ILE A 78 -9.24 -5.63 28.60
N LYS A 79 -9.05 -5.16 29.84
CA LYS A 79 -8.45 -3.84 30.09
C LYS A 79 -7.04 -3.71 29.52
N GLU A 80 -6.21 -4.75 29.66
CA GLU A 80 -4.87 -4.77 29.04
C GLU A 80 -4.94 -4.67 27.51
N LYS A 81 -5.93 -5.33 26.89
CA LYS A 81 -6.16 -5.25 25.45
C LYS A 81 -6.71 -3.89 25.02
N ASP A 82 -7.57 -3.27 25.82
CA ASP A 82 -8.11 -1.93 25.54
C ASP A 82 -6.98 -0.88 25.51
N VAL A 83 -6.07 -0.91 26.48
CA VAL A 83 -4.89 -0.02 26.51
C VAL A 83 -3.97 -0.26 25.30
N TYR A 84 -3.79 -1.53 24.91
CA TYR A 84 -3.03 -1.85 23.71
C TYR A 84 -3.69 -1.31 22.43
N ILE A 85 -5.02 -1.44 22.31
CA ILE A 85 -5.78 -0.92 21.16
C ILE A 85 -5.63 0.60 21.09
N GLU A 86 -5.78 1.31 22.22
CA GLU A 86 -5.62 2.76 22.29
C GLU A 86 -4.23 3.19 21.78
N GLY A 87 -3.16 2.52 22.22
CA GLY A 87 -1.80 2.81 21.73
C GLY A 87 -1.63 2.59 20.23
N VAL A 88 -2.27 1.56 19.66
CA VAL A 88 -2.26 1.31 18.21
C VAL A 88 -3.06 2.38 17.46
N GLU A 89 -4.19 2.83 17.99
CA GLU A 89 -5.00 3.89 17.39
C GLU A 89 -4.26 5.22 17.33
N GLU A 90 -3.55 5.59 18.40
CA GLU A 90 -2.71 6.79 18.42
C GLU A 90 -1.56 6.71 17.41
N LEU A 91 -0.90 5.55 17.33
CA LEU A 91 0.14 5.29 16.35
C LEU A 91 -0.41 5.41 14.92
N HIS A 92 -1.58 4.84 14.66
CA HIS A 92 -2.23 4.93 13.35
C HIS A 92 -2.61 6.38 12.99
N LYS A 93 -3.14 7.13 13.97
CA LYS A 93 -3.50 8.55 13.80
C LYS A 93 -2.28 9.41 13.49
N THR A 94 -1.16 9.19 14.17
CA THR A 94 0.10 9.90 13.90
C THR A 94 0.67 9.52 12.54
N ALA A 95 0.72 8.24 12.20
CA ALA A 95 1.15 7.76 10.89
C ALA A 95 0.31 8.35 9.74
N THR A 96 -1.01 8.38 9.89
CA THR A 96 -1.93 8.94 8.89
C THR A 96 -1.65 10.43 8.65
N LYS A 97 -1.39 11.21 9.72
CA LYS A 97 -1.03 12.64 9.60
C LYS A 97 0.28 12.83 8.83
N VAL A 98 1.31 12.04 9.16
CA VAL A 98 2.61 12.10 8.48
C VAL A 98 2.48 11.75 7.00
N LEU A 99 1.77 10.65 6.68
CA LEU A 99 1.54 10.23 5.30
C LEU A 99 0.74 11.26 4.51
N SER A 100 -0.29 11.86 5.12
CA SER A 100 -1.06 12.94 4.46
C SER A 100 -0.17 14.13 4.15
N HIS A 101 0.68 14.55 5.09
CA HIS A 101 1.61 15.65 4.88
C HIS A 101 2.61 15.35 3.75
N GLN A 102 3.19 14.14 3.74
CA GLN A 102 4.10 13.71 2.67
C GLN A 102 3.41 13.69 1.30
N ARG A 103 2.17 13.19 1.23
CA ARG A 103 1.37 13.20 0.00
C ARG A 103 1.17 14.63 -0.52
N ASP A 104 0.85 15.57 0.36
CA ASP A 104 0.61 16.96 -0.02
C ASP A 104 1.90 17.64 -0.52
N MET A 105 3.04 17.38 0.12
CA MET A 105 4.36 17.83 -0.35
C MET A 105 4.67 17.30 -1.74
N LEU A 106 4.55 15.98 -1.95
CA LEU A 106 4.81 15.35 -3.25
C LEU A 106 3.87 15.89 -4.34
N THR A 107 2.61 16.16 -3.99
CA THR A 107 1.64 16.74 -4.93
C THR A 107 2.09 18.12 -5.40
N ASN A 108 2.58 18.97 -4.47
CA ASN A 108 3.11 20.28 -4.81
C ASN A 108 4.38 20.19 -5.69
N GLU A 109 5.28 19.27 -5.36
CA GLU A 109 6.50 19.04 -6.16
C GLU A 109 6.16 18.57 -7.59
N ILE A 110 5.20 17.66 -7.74
CA ILE A 110 4.72 17.22 -9.06
C ILE A 110 4.17 18.39 -9.87
N ILE A 111 3.42 19.30 -9.24
CA ILE A 111 2.89 20.49 -9.90
C ILE A 111 4.04 21.41 -10.36
N GLN A 112 5.06 21.62 -9.51
CA GLN A 112 6.23 22.43 -9.85
C GLN A 112 7.02 21.83 -11.02
N LEU A 113 7.37 20.54 -10.95
CA LEU A 113 8.08 19.83 -12.02
C LEU A 113 7.30 19.85 -13.34
N LYS A 114 5.96 19.72 -13.28
CA LYS A 114 5.12 19.83 -14.48
C LYS A 114 5.16 21.24 -15.08
N ASN A 115 5.25 22.28 -14.26
CA ASN A 115 5.39 23.66 -14.72
C ASN A 115 6.75 23.89 -15.36
N GLU A 116 7.83 23.45 -14.72
CA GLU A 116 9.18 23.56 -15.27
C GLU A 116 9.32 22.80 -16.59
N LYS A 117 8.80 21.57 -16.67
CA LYS A 117 8.77 20.80 -17.92
C LYS A 117 8.08 21.56 -19.05
N ARG A 118 6.97 22.24 -18.76
CA ARG A 118 6.27 23.07 -19.76
C ARG A 118 7.10 24.28 -20.18
N LYS A 119 7.76 24.97 -19.24
CA LYS A 119 8.65 26.09 -19.54
C LYS A 119 9.81 25.66 -20.43
N LEU A 120 10.51 24.59 -20.07
CA LEU A 120 11.62 24.05 -20.84
C LEU A 120 11.18 23.64 -22.25
N HIS A 121 10.00 23.03 -22.37
CA HIS A 121 9.45 22.65 -23.67
C HIS A 121 9.19 23.88 -24.56
N ASN A 122 8.61 24.95 -24.01
CA ASN A 122 8.37 26.18 -24.74
C ASN A 122 9.70 26.83 -25.18
N GLU A 123 10.67 26.93 -24.27
CA GLU A 123 12.01 27.45 -24.58
C GLU A 123 12.70 26.64 -25.69
N THR A 124 12.56 25.31 -25.65
CA THR A 124 13.09 24.43 -26.71
C THR A 124 12.41 24.70 -28.05
N MET A 125 11.10 24.94 -28.07
CA MET A 125 10.37 25.29 -29.30
C MET A 125 10.78 26.65 -29.85
N ASP A 126 10.98 27.64 -28.97
CA ASP A 126 11.43 28.98 -29.35
C ASP A 126 12.84 28.94 -29.96
N LEU A 127 13.78 28.26 -29.30
CA LEU A 127 15.14 28.06 -29.83
C LEU A 127 15.15 27.28 -31.14
N LEU A 128 14.30 26.27 -31.28
CA LEU A 128 14.19 25.50 -32.53
C LEU A 128 13.67 26.38 -33.67
N LYS A 129 12.69 27.24 -33.40
CA LYS A 129 12.17 28.21 -34.36
C LYS A 129 13.24 29.22 -34.78
N GLU A 130 13.99 29.77 -33.82
CA GLU A 130 15.12 30.64 -34.10
C GLU A 130 16.20 29.92 -34.94
N ASN A 131 16.53 28.66 -34.61
CA ASN A 131 17.51 27.88 -35.36
C ASN A 131 17.07 27.65 -36.82
N ILE A 132 15.77 27.39 -37.05
CA ILE A 132 15.22 27.28 -38.40
C ILE A 132 15.37 28.60 -39.14
N GLN A 133 15.01 29.72 -38.52
CA GLN A 133 15.15 31.05 -39.13
C GLN A 133 16.60 31.38 -39.50
N LEU A 134 17.54 31.12 -38.58
CA LEU A 134 18.98 31.32 -38.84
C LEU A 134 19.49 30.42 -39.98
N ARG A 135 19.00 29.19 -40.08
CA ARG A 135 19.34 28.29 -41.20
C ARG A 135 18.79 28.81 -42.52
N GLU A 136 17.55 29.31 -42.54
CA GLU A 136 16.96 29.93 -43.72
C GLU A 136 17.75 31.18 -44.15
N GLU A 137 18.17 32.02 -43.21
CA GLU A 137 19.03 33.17 -43.48
C GLU A 137 20.41 32.77 -44.03
N LEU A 138 21.04 31.74 -43.45
CA LEU A 138 22.30 31.20 -43.96
C LEU A 138 22.16 30.63 -45.37
N ILE A 139 21.05 29.96 -45.68
CA ILE A 139 20.76 29.47 -47.02
C ILE A 139 20.64 30.64 -48.00
N LYS A 140 19.87 31.68 -47.65
CA LYS A 140 19.74 32.90 -48.48
C LYS A 140 21.09 33.56 -48.74
N LEU A 141 21.90 33.79 -47.70
CA LEU A 141 23.24 34.36 -47.84
C LEU A 141 24.16 33.49 -48.72
N LYS A 142 24.06 32.17 -48.57
CA LYS A 142 24.83 31.23 -49.41
C LYS A 142 24.38 31.28 -50.87
N GLU A 143 23.08 31.37 -51.14
CA GLU A 143 22.53 31.52 -52.49
C GLU A 143 22.95 32.86 -53.12
N GLU A 144 22.94 33.95 -52.35
CA GLU A 144 23.44 35.26 -52.78
C GLU A 144 24.95 35.22 -53.10
N MET A 145 25.76 34.51 -52.29
CA MET A 145 27.18 34.30 -52.58
C MET A 145 27.42 33.47 -53.85
N LEU A 146 26.65 32.39 -54.05
CA LEU A 146 26.77 31.53 -55.22
C LEU A 146 26.31 32.22 -56.51
N THR A 147 25.32 33.11 -56.43
CA THR A 147 24.82 33.89 -57.57
C THR A 147 25.73 35.09 -57.91
N GLY A 148 26.51 35.59 -56.93
CA GLY A 148 27.53 36.62 -57.15
C GLY A 148 28.87 36.11 -57.71
N GLU A 149 29.27 34.86 -57.44
CA GLU A 149 30.50 34.25 -57.96
C GLU A 149 30.24 33.35 -59.19
N ASN A 150 30.02 33.97 -60.35
CA ASN A 150 30.28 33.30 -61.64
C ASN A 150 31.81 33.25 -61.87
N SER A 151 32.53 32.41 -61.13
CA SER A 151 33.89 32.02 -61.51
C SER A 151 34.33 30.70 -60.88
N GLU A 152 34.49 29.73 -61.77
CA GLU A 152 35.45 28.63 -61.73
C GLU A 152 35.19 27.40 -60.84
N ASN A 153 34.97 26.30 -61.57
CA ASN A 153 34.78 24.89 -61.23
C ASN A 153 35.89 24.23 -60.38
N ASP A 154 36.73 24.98 -59.66
CA ASP A 154 37.88 24.43 -58.92
C ASP A 154 37.66 24.33 -57.38
N LYS A 155 36.53 24.82 -56.86
CA LYS A 155 36.23 24.81 -55.41
C LYS A 155 35.51 23.56 -54.88
N LEU A 156 35.01 22.67 -55.74
CA LEU A 156 34.14 21.56 -55.30
C LEU A 156 34.89 20.50 -54.47
N TYR A 157 36.14 20.19 -54.83
CA TYR A 157 36.96 19.18 -54.11
C TYR A 157 37.45 19.67 -52.74
N ASN A 158 37.77 20.97 -52.63
CA ASN A 158 38.17 21.56 -51.34
C ASN A 158 37.01 21.59 -50.35
N THR A 159 35.78 21.85 -50.80
CA THR A 159 34.62 22.03 -49.92
C THR A 159 34.24 20.74 -49.17
N VAL A 160 34.32 19.57 -49.82
CA VAL A 160 34.03 18.28 -49.18
C VAL A 160 35.08 17.96 -48.11
N GLN A 161 36.35 18.26 -48.39
CA GLN A 161 37.47 17.99 -47.48
C GLN A 161 37.43 18.91 -46.23
N TYR A 162 37.02 20.17 -46.40
CA TYR A 162 36.81 21.11 -45.29
C TYR A 162 35.61 20.73 -44.41
N ASP A 163 34.49 20.28 -45.00
CA ASP A 163 33.29 19.88 -44.26
C ASP A 163 33.54 18.61 -43.42
N LEU A 164 34.35 17.67 -43.93
CA LEU A 164 34.80 16.50 -43.16
C LEU A 164 35.66 16.88 -41.96
N LEU A 165 36.70 17.71 -42.15
CA LEU A 165 37.61 18.11 -41.07
C LEU A 165 36.89 18.87 -39.96
N GLN A 166 35.92 19.72 -40.33
CA GLN A 166 35.11 20.49 -39.39
C GLN A 166 34.15 19.59 -38.58
N LYS A 167 33.58 18.54 -39.19
CA LYS A 167 32.74 17.54 -38.49
C LYS A 167 33.48 16.79 -37.39
N PHE A 168 34.79 16.59 -37.53
CA PHE A 168 35.64 15.93 -36.54
C PHE A 168 36.35 16.89 -35.57
N GLY A 169 36.15 18.21 -35.70
CA GLY A 169 36.87 19.21 -34.92
C GLY A 169 38.39 19.23 -35.20
N LEU A 170 38.81 18.70 -36.36
CA LEU A 170 40.21 18.62 -36.74
C LEU A 170 40.67 19.89 -37.45
N SER A 171 41.93 20.24 -37.25
CA SER A 171 42.57 21.40 -37.88
C SER A 171 42.66 21.23 -39.40
N LYS A 172 42.66 22.34 -40.14
CA LYS A 172 42.89 22.39 -41.60
C LYS A 172 44.23 21.77 -42.06
N LYS A 173 45.15 21.48 -41.12
CA LYS A 173 46.44 20.83 -41.37
C LYS A 173 46.49 19.36 -40.92
N ALA A 174 45.37 18.79 -40.48
CA ALA A 174 45.34 17.44 -39.93
C ALA A 174 45.75 16.41 -40.98
N SER A 175 46.60 15.47 -40.59
CA SER A 175 47.06 14.42 -41.51
C SER A 175 45.97 13.37 -41.75
N SER A 176 46.03 12.67 -42.87
CA SER A 176 45.12 11.54 -43.15
C SER A 176 45.10 10.48 -42.04
N ASN A 177 46.22 10.30 -41.33
CA ASN A 177 46.34 9.40 -40.19
C ASN A 177 45.58 9.89 -38.95
N GLU A 178 45.54 11.19 -38.72
CA GLU A 178 44.76 11.79 -37.62
C GLU A 178 43.26 11.67 -37.90
N VAL A 179 42.85 11.92 -39.15
CA VAL A 179 41.45 11.73 -39.56
C VAL A 179 41.01 10.27 -39.42
N LEU A 180 41.86 9.30 -39.80
CA LEU A 180 41.59 7.87 -39.60
C LEU A 180 41.48 7.49 -38.12
N SER A 181 42.27 8.12 -37.24
CA SER A 181 42.25 7.85 -35.80
C SER A 181 40.97 8.39 -35.17
N ALA A 182 40.56 9.62 -35.53
CA ALA A 182 39.31 10.22 -35.09
C ALA A 182 38.07 9.40 -35.53
N TYR A 183 38.05 8.91 -36.77
CA TYR A 183 36.98 8.02 -37.25
C TYR A 183 36.91 6.71 -36.44
N LYS A 184 38.05 6.11 -36.11
CA LYS A 184 38.09 4.89 -35.28
C LYS A 184 37.59 5.14 -33.87
N GLU A 185 37.89 6.29 -33.29
CA GLU A 185 37.36 6.68 -31.98
C GLU A 185 35.84 6.88 -32.02
N LEU A 186 35.32 7.58 -33.05
CA LEU A 186 33.87 7.73 -33.24
C LEU A 186 33.16 6.39 -33.43
N LEU A 187 33.73 5.47 -34.20
CA LEU A 187 33.17 4.14 -34.40
C LEU A 187 33.12 3.32 -33.11
N LYS A 188 34.14 3.46 -32.24
CA LYS A 188 34.13 2.82 -30.92
C LYS A 188 33.05 3.42 -30.02
N LEU A 189 32.94 4.74 -29.97
CA LEU A 189 31.95 5.44 -29.14
C LEU A 189 30.51 5.17 -29.58
N THR A 190 30.29 5.02 -30.90
CA THR A 190 28.95 4.81 -31.46
C THR A 190 28.57 3.35 -31.61
N HIS A 191 29.45 2.41 -31.26
CA HIS A 191 29.20 0.98 -31.43
C HIS A 191 27.98 0.50 -30.60
N PRO A 192 27.06 -0.30 -31.18
CA PRO A 192 25.88 -0.82 -30.47
C PRO A 192 26.23 -1.58 -29.19
N ASP A 193 27.29 -2.38 -29.22
CA ASP A 193 27.75 -3.17 -28.06
C ASP A 193 28.25 -2.32 -26.88
N HIS A 194 28.52 -1.03 -27.09
CA HIS A 194 28.87 -0.07 -26.04
C HIS A 194 27.71 0.86 -25.65
N GLY A 195 26.47 0.50 -26.02
CA GLY A 195 25.28 1.32 -25.78
C GLY A 195 25.12 2.46 -26.80
N GLY A 196 25.86 2.41 -27.91
CA GLY A 196 25.79 3.39 -28.99
C GLY A 196 24.59 3.19 -29.93
N ASN A 197 24.30 4.21 -30.73
CA ASN A 197 23.18 4.19 -31.67
C ASN A 197 23.56 3.46 -32.97
N THR A 198 22.89 2.33 -33.24
CA THR A 198 23.12 1.49 -34.43
C THR A 198 23.00 2.23 -35.76
N LYS A 199 22.02 3.13 -35.91
CA LYS A 199 21.86 3.90 -37.15
C LYS A 199 23.02 4.88 -37.36
N LEU A 200 23.45 5.52 -36.27
CA LEU A 200 24.58 6.46 -36.30
C LEU A 200 25.89 5.72 -36.60
N PHE A 201 26.09 4.55 -36.02
CA PHE A 201 27.25 3.69 -36.31
C PHE A 201 27.34 3.33 -37.79
N HIS A 202 26.22 2.90 -38.41
CA HIS A 202 26.20 2.58 -39.84
C HIS A 202 26.48 3.78 -40.73
N TYR A 203 25.95 4.96 -40.38
CA TYR A 203 26.24 6.20 -41.10
C TYR A 203 27.74 6.54 -41.05
N ILE A 204 28.33 6.56 -39.84
CA ILE A 204 29.76 6.87 -39.65
C ILE A 204 30.65 5.83 -40.36
N LYS A 205 30.27 4.56 -40.30
CA LYS A 205 31.00 3.48 -40.98
C LYS A 205 31.00 3.65 -42.50
N THR A 206 29.87 4.03 -43.07
CA THR A 206 29.75 4.27 -44.52
C THR A 206 30.64 5.44 -44.94
N ASP A 207 30.66 6.51 -44.16
CA ASP A 207 31.51 7.69 -44.37
C ASP A 207 33.00 7.36 -44.23
N TYR A 208 33.36 6.53 -43.24
CA TYR A 208 34.71 6.02 -43.04
C TYR A 208 35.19 5.18 -44.22
N ASP A 209 34.35 4.28 -44.73
CA ASP A 209 34.70 3.42 -45.86
C ASP A 209 34.89 4.26 -47.15
N ASN A 210 34.07 5.29 -47.36
CA ASN A 210 34.24 6.26 -48.44
C ASN A 210 35.56 7.02 -48.34
N PHE A 211 35.90 7.52 -47.15
CA PHE A 211 37.16 8.22 -46.91
C PHE A 211 38.38 7.31 -47.08
N ARG A 212 38.29 6.06 -46.62
CA ARG A 212 39.36 5.07 -46.79
C ARG A 212 39.60 4.72 -48.26
N ASN A 213 38.53 4.68 -49.05
CA ASN A 213 38.62 4.44 -50.49
C ASN A 213 39.15 5.65 -51.26
N SER A 214 38.98 6.88 -50.76
CA SER A 214 39.52 8.09 -51.41
C SER A 214 41.00 8.37 -51.13
N ILE A 215 41.58 7.75 -50.10
CA ILE A 215 43.02 7.82 -49.77
C ILE A 215 43.84 6.77 -50.53
N LYS A 216 43.21 5.73 -51.08
CA LYS A 216 43.88 4.73 -51.93
C LYS A 216 44.10 5.26 -53.35
#